data_AF-A0A7K3XMB8-F1
#
_entry.id   AF-A0A7K3XMB8-F1
#
_cell.length_a   1.000
_cell.length_b   1.000
_cell.length_c   1.000
_cell.angle_alpha   90.00
_cell.angle_beta   90.00
_cell.angle_gamma   90.00
#
_symmetry.space_group_name_H-M   'P 1'
#
loop_
_entity.id
_entity.type
_entity.pdbx_description
1 polymer ?
#
loop_
_entity_poly.entity_id
_entity_poly.type
_entity_poly.pdbx_seq_one_letter_code
_entity_poly.pdbx_strand_id
1 'polypeptide(L)'
;MEDARRQLNLYRSELNSFRTQYGGGYALPHVKFFQFGMGNRNKLVYRDGILLNSLSGDTLRIWDVKEEIILPPDYAVFLMTKKGEKVCISEDQAGVWINDRLGRHSVVKTDCRLKLPDFKGNRFPMVLKVLHHEILINILDSKPLPNFFVYKKPWRRDGAMMAMCLEKTGNLALIKDWVLSLDNPYDHNNGSISGKPENEADNLGQTLYLLSFFTNQHHPLVAKILEEAKKFEKKVDGKLFISGRSDFHEVPVYQTKWMKFGLKSLKMNDPYQIPSISDDYSSLFWWDYTENYLRCDEYSNDFYPYLGWARDHFKGTITGPVSNQDYPLSWETKASEADYSKLSVIDQVYVDEKTSAPHTWHASEMFLTLIQIQNE
;
A
#
# COMPACT_ATOMS: atom_id res chain seq x y z
N MET A 1 -2.81 28.33 -12.33
CA MET A 1 -3.94 27.69 -13.03
C MET A 1 -3.51 27.15 -14.38
N GLU A 2 -3.11 27.97 -15.34
CA GLU A 2 -2.72 27.48 -16.69
C GLU A 2 -1.58 26.44 -16.67
N ASP A 3 -0.49 26.73 -15.96
CA ASP A 3 0.62 25.77 -15.80
C ASP A 3 0.16 24.45 -15.14
N ALA A 4 -0.64 24.53 -14.07
CA ALA A 4 -1.22 23.35 -13.42
C ALA A 4 -2.12 22.54 -14.36
N ARG A 5 -2.90 23.18 -15.25
CA ARG A 5 -3.70 22.48 -16.28
C ARG A 5 -2.81 21.75 -17.28
N ARG A 6 -1.72 22.40 -17.71
CA ARG A 6 -0.74 21.79 -18.61
C ARG A 6 -0.11 20.56 -17.97
N GLN A 7 0.35 20.65 -16.73
CA GLN A 7 0.91 19.50 -16.00
C GLN A 7 -0.11 18.38 -15.80
N LEU A 8 -1.35 18.71 -15.44
CA LEU A 8 -2.42 17.72 -15.32
C LEU A 8 -2.69 16.98 -16.64
N ASN A 9 -2.64 17.69 -17.78
CA ASN A 9 -2.80 17.06 -19.09
C ASN A 9 -1.63 16.14 -19.45
N LEU A 10 -0.39 16.51 -19.10
CA LEU A 10 0.78 15.63 -19.27
C LEU A 10 0.61 14.36 -18.44
N TYR A 11 0.21 14.50 -17.17
CA TYR A 11 -0.07 13.37 -16.29
C TYR A 11 -1.16 12.47 -16.86
N ARG A 12 -2.30 13.02 -17.29
CA ARG A 12 -3.39 12.25 -17.87
C ARG A 12 -2.98 11.49 -19.14
N SER A 13 -2.12 12.11 -19.96
CA SER A 13 -1.56 11.44 -21.13
C SER A 13 -0.71 10.22 -20.74
N GLU A 14 0.17 10.38 -19.75
CA GLU A 14 0.98 9.29 -19.21
C GLU A 14 0.11 8.19 -18.57
N LEU A 15 -0.87 8.57 -17.74
CA LEU A 15 -1.78 7.66 -17.06
C LEU A 15 -2.66 6.87 -18.05
N ASN A 16 -3.12 7.51 -19.13
CA ASN A 16 -3.88 6.83 -20.18
C ASN A 16 -3.01 5.81 -20.95
N SER A 17 -1.75 6.14 -21.21
CA SER A 17 -0.78 5.20 -21.77
C SER A 17 -0.55 4.00 -20.84
N PHE A 18 -0.38 4.27 -19.54
CA PHE A 18 -0.26 3.24 -18.50
C PHE A 18 -1.48 2.30 -18.47
N ARG A 19 -2.70 2.83 -18.41
CA ARG A 19 -3.96 2.05 -18.44
C ARG A 19 -4.11 1.22 -19.71
N THR A 20 -3.78 1.80 -20.86
CA THR A 20 -3.88 1.11 -22.16
C THR A 20 -2.93 -0.08 -22.22
N GLN A 21 -1.76 0.04 -21.60
CA GLN A 21 -0.77 -1.03 -21.59
C GLN A 21 -1.11 -2.17 -20.63
N TYR A 22 -1.71 -1.88 -19.47
CA TYR A 22 -1.66 -2.81 -18.33
C TYR A 22 -2.98 -3.31 -17.77
N GLY A 23 -4.15 -3.02 -18.34
CA GLY A 23 -5.41 -3.64 -17.87
C GLY A 23 -6.64 -2.75 -17.85
N GLY A 24 -6.55 -1.52 -18.37
CA GLY A 24 -7.69 -0.62 -18.50
C GLY A 24 -8.08 0.10 -17.20
N GLY A 25 -9.32 0.58 -17.14
CA GLY A 25 -9.85 1.41 -16.07
C GLY A 25 -10.95 0.71 -15.28
N TYR A 26 -10.75 0.48 -13.97
CA TYR A 26 -11.81 0.12 -13.04
C TYR A 26 -12.57 1.38 -12.61
N ALA A 27 -13.90 1.31 -12.62
CA ALA A 27 -14.73 2.44 -12.25
C ALA A 27 -14.74 2.61 -10.72
N LEU A 28 -14.02 3.63 -10.22
CA LEU A 28 -14.19 4.12 -8.85
C LEU A 28 -15.22 5.24 -8.78
N PRO A 29 -15.84 5.48 -7.61
CA PRO A 29 -16.74 6.61 -7.41
C PRO A 29 -16.13 7.93 -7.88
N HIS A 30 -16.89 8.68 -8.68
CA HIS A 30 -16.44 9.94 -9.26
C HIS A 30 -16.56 11.10 -8.26
N VAL A 31 -15.71 11.05 -7.23
CA VAL A 31 -15.60 12.04 -6.16
C VAL A 31 -14.25 12.75 -6.30
N LYS A 32 -14.26 14.08 -6.33
CA LYS A 32 -13.01 14.87 -6.39
C LYS A 32 -12.49 15.15 -5.00
N PHE A 33 -11.40 14.51 -4.63
CA PHE A 33 -10.70 14.78 -3.37
C PHE A 33 -9.19 14.54 -3.54
N PHE A 34 -8.40 15.05 -2.60
CA PHE A 34 -6.98 14.74 -2.53
C PHE A 34 -6.55 14.64 -1.08
N GLN A 35 -5.71 13.64 -0.77
CA GLN A 35 -5.22 13.43 0.60
C GLN A 35 -3.82 14.03 0.75
N PHE A 36 -3.59 14.63 1.92
CA PHE A 36 -2.28 15.12 2.33
C PHE A 36 -1.88 14.52 3.68
N GLY A 37 -0.60 14.56 3.98
CA GLY A 37 -0.04 14.02 5.22
C GLY A 37 0.61 12.67 5.00
N MET A 38 1.45 12.55 3.96
CA MET A 38 2.31 11.40 3.71
C MET A 38 3.21 11.08 4.91
N GLY A 39 3.46 9.80 5.16
CA GLY A 39 4.24 9.34 6.32
C GLY A 39 3.53 9.63 7.65
N ASN A 40 4.28 9.86 8.72
CA ASN A 40 3.73 10.04 10.08
C ASN A 40 3.16 11.46 10.35
N ARG A 41 2.70 12.15 9.31
CA ARG A 41 2.09 13.49 9.41
C ARG A 41 0.61 13.37 9.77
N ASN A 42 0.06 14.46 10.31
CA ASN A 42 -1.40 14.62 10.41
C ASN A 42 -2.06 14.35 9.05
N LYS A 43 -3.08 13.49 9.05
CA LYS A 43 -3.85 13.12 7.86
C LYS A 43 -4.87 14.18 7.54
N LEU A 44 -4.86 14.65 6.29
CA LEU A 44 -5.76 15.69 5.80
C LEU A 44 -6.42 15.25 4.50
N VAL A 45 -7.62 15.77 4.26
CA VAL A 45 -8.32 15.60 2.99
C VAL A 45 -8.82 16.96 2.51
N TYR A 46 -8.54 17.26 1.25
CA TYR A 46 -9.16 18.34 0.52
C TYR A 46 -10.35 17.80 -0.28
N ARG A 47 -11.51 18.46 -0.19
CA ARG A 47 -12.70 18.18 -0.99
C ARG A 47 -13.59 19.42 -1.09
N ASP A 48 -14.09 19.72 -2.30
CA ASP A 48 -15.08 20.78 -2.55
C ASP A 48 -14.77 22.14 -1.89
N GLY A 49 -13.50 22.58 -1.96
CA GLY A 49 -13.08 23.84 -1.32
C GLY A 49 -12.92 23.78 0.19
N ILE A 50 -12.90 22.61 0.80
CA ILE A 50 -12.71 22.42 2.24
C ILE A 50 -11.45 21.58 2.47
N LEU A 51 -10.60 22.01 3.40
CA LEU A 51 -9.51 21.19 3.94
C LEU A 51 -9.89 20.71 5.35
N LEU A 52 -9.94 19.40 5.53
CA LEU A 52 -10.35 18.72 6.75
C LEU A 52 -9.19 17.91 7.34
N ASN A 53 -9.23 17.66 8.64
CA ASN A 53 -8.45 16.60 9.25
C ASN A 53 -9.17 15.26 8.99
N SER A 54 -8.49 14.31 8.35
CA SER A 54 -9.10 13.06 7.89
C SER A 54 -9.60 12.16 9.03
N LEU A 55 -8.99 12.25 10.22
CA LEU A 55 -9.31 11.35 11.33
C LEU A 55 -10.44 11.88 12.23
N SER A 56 -10.48 13.20 12.44
CA SER A 56 -11.49 13.87 13.28
C SER A 56 -12.68 14.39 12.49
N GLY A 57 -12.51 14.67 11.19
CA GLY A 57 -13.48 15.40 10.40
C GLY A 57 -13.47 16.92 10.65
N ASP A 58 -12.58 17.42 11.51
CA ASP A 58 -12.51 18.83 11.85
C ASP A 58 -12.11 19.68 10.62
N THR A 59 -12.85 20.76 10.41
CA THR A 59 -12.56 21.72 9.35
C THR A 59 -11.39 22.62 9.70
N LEU A 60 -10.34 22.61 8.87
CA LEU A 60 -9.18 23.48 9.04
C LEU A 60 -9.38 24.80 8.30
N ARG A 61 -9.88 24.73 7.06
CA ARG A 61 -10.05 25.87 6.15
C ARG A 61 -11.19 25.61 5.17
N ILE A 62 -11.87 26.70 4.78
CA ILE A 62 -12.90 26.72 3.75
C ILE A 62 -12.56 27.85 2.77
N TRP A 63 -12.67 27.56 1.49
CA TRP A 63 -12.54 28.54 0.41
C TRP A 63 -13.81 28.54 -0.44
N ASP A 64 -14.26 29.73 -0.82
CA ASP A 64 -15.34 29.89 -1.81
C ASP A 64 -14.74 29.73 -3.22
N VAL A 65 -14.64 28.47 -3.65
CA VAL A 65 -13.94 28.07 -4.87
C VAL A 65 -14.75 28.42 -6.12
N LYS A 66 -14.08 29.04 -7.10
CA LYS A 66 -14.55 29.22 -8.48
C LYS A 66 -14.02 28.12 -9.40
N GLU A 67 -12.76 27.75 -9.21
CA GLU A 67 -12.05 26.76 -10.01
C GLU A 67 -11.02 26.04 -9.14
N GLU A 68 -10.89 24.73 -9.33
CA GLU A 68 -9.91 23.89 -8.65
C GLU A 68 -9.20 22.96 -9.65
N ILE A 69 -7.95 22.65 -9.36
CA ILE A 69 -7.15 21.66 -10.09
C ILE A 69 -6.41 20.83 -9.04
N ILE A 70 -6.72 19.53 -8.99
CA ILE A 70 -5.94 18.55 -8.25
C ILE A 70 -4.84 18.05 -9.20
N LEU A 71 -3.59 18.11 -8.76
CA LEU A 71 -2.43 17.65 -9.51
C LEU A 71 -1.70 16.58 -8.68
N PRO A 72 -2.13 15.30 -8.77
CA PRO A 72 -1.64 14.24 -7.91
C PRO A 72 -0.12 14.04 -7.96
N PRO A 73 0.56 14.04 -9.13
CA PRO A 73 2.00 13.85 -9.19
C PRO A 73 2.79 14.96 -8.49
N ASP A 74 2.25 16.17 -8.35
CA ASP A 74 2.92 17.29 -7.66
C ASP A 74 2.46 17.45 -6.22
N TYR A 75 1.63 16.51 -5.74
CA TYR A 75 1.07 16.51 -4.39
C TYR A 75 0.42 17.86 -4.06
N ALA A 76 -0.37 18.40 -5.00
CA ALA A 76 -0.86 19.77 -4.91
C ALA A 76 -2.31 19.93 -5.38
N VAL A 77 -2.99 20.91 -4.77
CA VAL A 77 -4.31 21.39 -5.14
C VAL A 77 -4.24 22.89 -5.35
N PHE A 78 -4.58 23.35 -6.55
CA PHE A 78 -4.61 24.76 -6.94
C PHE A 78 -6.04 25.26 -7.00
N LEU A 79 -6.31 26.37 -6.31
CA LEU A 79 -7.64 26.98 -6.23
C LEU A 79 -7.61 28.41 -6.78
N MET A 80 -8.69 28.77 -7.45
CA MET A 80 -9.10 30.15 -7.70
C MET A 80 -10.39 30.39 -6.92
N THR A 81 -10.41 31.37 -6.01
CA THR A 81 -11.64 31.72 -5.29
C THR A 81 -12.55 32.58 -6.16
N LYS A 82 -13.83 32.71 -5.80
CA LYS A 82 -14.77 33.64 -6.47
C LYS A 82 -14.33 35.10 -6.37
N LYS A 83 -13.48 35.44 -5.39
CA LYS A 83 -12.86 36.75 -5.23
C LYS A 83 -11.59 36.95 -6.08
N GLY A 84 -11.20 35.95 -6.87
CA GLY A 84 -9.99 35.98 -7.70
C GLY A 84 -8.68 35.70 -6.95
N GLU A 85 -8.76 35.26 -5.70
CA GLU A 85 -7.58 34.87 -4.92
C GLU A 85 -7.07 33.50 -5.39
N LYS A 86 -5.75 33.37 -5.54
CA LYS A 86 -5.10 32.10 -5.86
C LYS A 86 -4.61 31.46 -4.57
N VAL A 87 -4.94 30.19 -4.38
CA VAL A 87 -4.48 29.39 -3.24
C VAL A 87 -3.84 28.11 -3.78
N CYS A 88 -2.75 27.66 -3.16
CA CYS A 88 -2.15 26.37 -3.42
C CYS A 88 -1.99 25.63 -2.10
N ILE A 89 -2.56 24.43 -2.01
CA ILE A 89 -2.27 23.47 -0.95
C ILE A 89 -1.28 22.48 -1.55
N SER A 90 -0.08 22.34 -0.98
CA SER A 90 0.93 21.43 -1.51
C SER A 90 1.64 20.66 -0.41
N GLU A 91 2.19 19.49 -0.75
CA GLU A 91 2.97 18.68 0.16
C GLU A 91 4.36 18.38 -0.42
N ASP A 92 5.40 18.59 0.39
CA ASP A 92 6.78 18.29 0.01
C ASP A 92 7.48 17.42 1.06
N GLN A 93 8.79 17.23 0.92
CA GLN A 93 9.60 16.43 1.85
C GLN A 93 9.62 16.99 3.28
N ALA A 94 9.24 18.25 3.50
CA ALA A 94 9.27 18.92 4.80
C ALA A 94 7.89 19.02 5.46
N GLY A 95 6.81 19.14 4.69
CA GLY A 95 5.46 19.13 5.24
C GLY A 95 4.35 19.51 4.27
N VAL A 96 3.17 19.80 4.81
CA VAL A 96 2.03 20.33 4.06
C VAL A 96 2.00 21.84 4.22
N TRP A 97 1.76 22.53 3.11
CA TRP A 97 1.85 23.98 2.98
C TRP A 97 0.58 24.53 2.38
N ILE A 98 0.16 25.69 2.86
CA ILE A 98 -0.83 26.53 2.22
C ILE A 98 -0.11 27.80 1.76
N ASN A 99 -0.20 28.09 0.47
CA ASN A 99 0.28 29.32 -0.13
C ASN A 99 -0.92 30.14 -0.60
N ASP A 100 -1.15 31.26 0.05
CA ASP A 100 -2.23 32.19 -0.26
C ASP A 100 -1.70 33.64 -0.20
N ARG A 101 -2.62 34.62 -0.10
CA ARG A 101 -2.27 36.05 -0.02
C ARG A 101 -1.40 36.42 1.20
N LEU A 102 -1.39 35.61 2.25
CA LEU A 102 -0.57 35.79 3.45
C LEU A 102 0.83 35.18 3.26
N GLY A 103 1.09 34.55 2.12
CA GLY A 103 2.31 33.82 1.83
C GLY A 103 2.22 32.34 2.20
N ARG A 104 3.37 31.67 2.14
CA ARG A 104 3.49 30.23 2.42
C ARG A 104 3.56 29.98 3.92
N HIS A 105 2.66 29.15 4.44
CA HIS A 105 2.64 28.73 5.83
C HIS A 105 2.40 27.23 5.97
N SER A 106 2.97 26.62 7.02
CA SER A 106 2.86 25.18 7.28
C SER A 106 1.55 24.82 7.96
N VAL A 107 1.00 23.64 7.63
CA VAL A 107 -0.12 23.06 8.36
C VAL A 107 0.38 22.35 9.60
N VAL A 108 -0.29 22.57 10.73
CA VAL A 108 0.10 22.06 12.06
C VAL A 108 0.28 20.54 12.06
N LYS A 109 1.36 20.07 12.70
CA LYS A 109 1.74 18.64 12.85
C LYS A 109 1.94 17.90 11.51
N THR A 110 2.48 18.61 10.52
CA THR A 110 2.87 18.00 9.23
C THR A 110 4.37 18.08 8.95
N ASP A 111 5.17 18.48 9.93
CA ASP A 111 6.61 18.76 9.85
C ASP A 111 7.53 17.53 9.92
N CYS A 112 6.96 16.32 9.76
CA CYS A 112 7.72 15.08 9.68
C CYS A 112 8.40 14.96 8.31
N ARG A 113 9.72 14.71 8.28
CA ARG A 113 10.47 14.59 7.03
C ARG A 113 10.34 13.20 6.41
N LEU A 114 10.31 13.17 5.08
CA LEU A 114 10.31 11.95 4.25
C LEU A 114 11.02 12.22 2.93
N LYS A 115 11.25 11.17 2.13
CA LYS A 115 11.85 11.28 0.80
C LYS A 115 10.80 11.18 -0.30
N LEU A 116 10.87 12.08 -1.28
CA LEU A 116 10.00 12.09 -2.47
C LEU A 116 10.89 12.10 -3.73
N PRO A 117 11.33 10.92 -4.22
CA PRO A 117 12.04 10.85 -5.48
C PRO A 117 11.18 11.34 -6.65
N ASP A 118 11.82 11.88 -7.68
CA ASP A 118 11.16 12.34 -8.91
C ASP A 118 10.96 11.22 -9.95
N PHE A 119 11.52 10.04 -9.68
CA PHE A 119 11.56 8.88 -10.56
C PHE A 119 12.10 9.19 -11.96
N LYS A 120 13.01 10.17 -12.08
CA LYS A 120 13.60 10.53 -13.37
C LYS A 120 14.23 9.32 -14.05
N GLY A 121 13.99 9.20 -15.36
CA GLY A 121 14.43 8.06 -16.17
C GLY A 121 13.44 6.90 -16.19
N ASN A 122 12.38 6.94 -15.38
CA ASN A 122 11.34 5.92 -15.41
C ASN A 122 10.38 6.10 -16.59
N ARG A 123 9.77 4.99 -17.02
CA ARG A 123 8.81 4.99 -18.14
C ARG A 123 7.53 5.76 -17.79
N PHE A 124 7.06 5.61 -16.54
CA PHE A 124 5.85 6.26 -16.03
C PHE A 124 6.15 7.01 -14.70
N PRO A 125 6.98 8.07 -14.74
CA PRO A 125 7.46 8.75 -13.54
C PRO A 125 6.33 9.46 -12.77
N MET A 126 5.34 10.03 -13.45
CA MET A 126 4.22 10.70 -12.79
C MET A 126 3.28 9.68 -12.13
N VAL A 127 3.05 8.53 -12.77
CA VAL A 127 2.30 7.41 -12.15
C VAL A 127 3.03 6.89 -10.91
N LEU A 128 4.36 6.70 -10.98
CA LEU A 128 5.16 6.28 -9.82
C LEU A 128 5.07 7.27 -8.65
N LYS A 129 5.06 8.58 -8.91
CA LYS A 129 4.83 9.61 -7.86
C LYS A 129 3.49 9.40 -7.16
N VAL A 130 2.42 9.15 -7.92
CA VAL A 130 1.07 8.95 -7.35
C VAL A 130 0.98 7.64 -6.56
N LEU A 131 1.51 6.53 -7.09
CA LEU A 131 1.55 5.26 -6.37
C LEU A 131 2.38 5.36 -5.08
N HIS A 132 3.51 6.07 -5.13
CA HIS A 132 4.34 6.32 -3.96
C HIS A 132 3.61 7.15 -2.90
N HIS A 133 2.85 8.16 -3.30
CA HIS A 133 1.96 8.90 -2.40
C HIS A 133 0.93 7.99 -1.75
N GLU A 134 0.28 7.11 -2.51
CA GLU A 134 -0.73 6.18 -2.00
C GLU A 134 -0.19 5.15 -1.00
N ILE A 135 1.09 4.80 -1.13
CA ILE A 135 1.83 4.01 -0.14
C ILE A 135 2.09 4.86 1.12
N LEU A 136 2.63 6.07 0.95
CA LEU A 136 3.04 6.92 2.08
C LEU A 136 1.85 7.47 2.89
N ILE A 137 0.73 7.82 2.26
CA ILE A 137 -0.43 8.42 2.94
C ILE A 137 -1.03 7.48 4.00
N ASN A 138 -0.88 6.17 3.80
CA ASN A 138 -1.43 5.14 4.67
C ASN A 138 -0.51 4.71 5.83
N ILE A 139 0.62 5.40 6.04
CA ILE A 139 1.43 5.21 7.24
C ILE A 139 0.88 6.10 8.35
N LEU A 140 0.39 5.54 9.46
CA LEU A 140 -0.14 6.31 10.59
C LEU A 140 0.54 5.88 11.89
N ASP A 141 1.21 6.80 12.59
CA ASP A 141 1.95 6.51 13.83
C ASP A 141 2.88 5.30 13.69
N SER A 142 3.69 5.32 12.64
CA SER A 142 4.61 4.27 12.18
C SER A 142 3.95 2.99 11.65
N LYS A 143 2.62 2.87 11.70
CA LYS A 143 1.88 1.69 11.24
C LYS A 143 1.63 1.75 9.74
N PRO A 144 2.14 0.81 8.94
CA PRO A 144 1.79 0.67 7.52
C PRO A 144 0.41 0.01 7.38
N LEU A 145 -0.64 0.81 7.23
CA LEU A 145 -2.02 0.31 7.16
C LEU A 145 -2.39 -0.01 5.70
N PRO A 146 -3.27 -1.01 5.44
CA PRO A 146 -3.81 -1.23 4.09
C PRO A 146 -4.54 0.02 3.56
N ASN A 147 -5.38 0.59 4.43
CA ASN A 147 -5.96 1.91 4.29
C ASN A 147 -6.26 2.48 5.69
N PHE A 148 -5.78 3.69 6.01
CA PHE A 148 -5.87 4.21 7.38
C PHE A 148 -7.29 4.58 7.84
N PHE A 149 -8.25 4.74 6.93
CA PHE A 149 -9.63 4.98 7.29
C PHE A 149 -10.29 3.71 7.83
N VAL A 150 -10.12 2.59 7.12
CA VAL A 150 -10.92 1.39 7.35
C VAL A 150 -10.23 0.32 8.19
N TYR A 151 -8.90 0.41 8.33
CA TYR A 151 -8.10 -0.52 9.14
C TYR A 151 -7.45 0.17 10.34
N LYS A 152 -7.54 -0.46 11.51
CA LYS A 152 -6.93 0.02 12.76
C LYS A 152 -5.53 -0.54 13.02
N LYS A 153 -5.18 -1.64 12.35
CA LYS A 153 -3.94 -2.40 12.55
C LYS A 153 -3.30 -2.74 11.20
N PRO A 154 -1.96 -2.73 11.12
CA PRO A 154 -1.24 -3.25 9.96
C PRO A 154 -1.48 -4.74 9.78
N TRP A 155 -1.58 -5.16 8.52
CA TRP A 155 -1.42 -6.55 8.11
C TRP A 155 0.05 -6.83 7.81
N ARG A 156 0.52 -8.03 8.14
CA ARG A 156 1.92 -8.43 7.86
C ARG A 156 2.20 -8.44 6.36
N ARG A 157 1.26 -8.91 5.54
CA ARG A 157 1.35 -8.90 4.07
C ARG A 157 1.52 -7.50 3.53
N ASP A 158 0.57 -6.61 3.79
CA ASP A 158 0.61 -5.21 3.37
C ASP A 158 1.87 -4.50 3.87
N GLY A 159 2.21 -4.67 5.15
CA GLY A 159 3.39 -4.08 5.75
C GLY A 159 4.69 -4.54 5.07
N ALA A 160 4.80 -5.82 4.70
CA ALA A 160 5.96 -6.37 3.98
C ALA A 160 6.06 -5.79 2.56
N MET A 161 4.95 -5.70 1.83
CA MET A 161 4.92 -5.12 0.47
C MET A 161 5.25 -3.62 0.50
N MET A 162 4.71 -2.90 1.48
CA MET A 162 5.08 -1.50 1.71
C MET A 162 6.57 -1.38 2.05
N ALA A 163 7.13 -2.26 2.88
CA ALA A 163 8.54 -2.20 3.25
C ALA A 163 9.48 -2.32 2.03
N MET A 164 9.16 -3.17 1.05
CA MET A 164 9.90 -3.24 -0.22
C MET A 164 9.91 -1.90 -0.97
N CYS A 165 8.77 -1.22 -1.02
CA CYS A 165 8.66 0.10 -1.68
C CYS A 165 9.39 1.19 -0.87
N LEU A 166 9.27 1.15 0.45
CA LEU A 166 9.92 2.10 1.36
C LEU A 166 11.44 1.94 1.34
N GLU A 167 11.96 0.73 1.17
CA GLU A 167 13.39 0.48 0.99
C GLU A 167 13.89 1.17 -0.29
N LYS A 168 13.23 0.89 -1.42
CA LYS A 168 13.61 1.44 -2.75
C LYS A 168 13.52 2.97 -2.80
N THR A 169 12.65 3.58 -2.00
CA THR A 169 12.47 5.04 -1.94
C THR A 169 13.23 5.72 -0.79
N GLY A 170 13.91 4.94 0.05
CA GLY A 170 14.67 5.44 1.19
C GLY A 170 13.81 5.99 2.34
N ASN A 171 12.61 5.42 2.52
CA ASN A 171 11.60 5.80 3.51
C ASN A 171 11.35 4.74 4.61
N LEU A 172 12.16 3.67 4.69
CA LEU A 172 12.01 2.60 5.70
C LEU A 172 11.88 3.12 7.14
N ALA A 173 12.58 4.20 7.48
CA ALA A 173 12.54 4.79 8.82
C ALA A 173 11.12 5.18 9.29
N LEU A 174 10.17 5.41 8.37
CA LEU A 174 8.79 5.74 8.71
C LEU A 174 8.07 4.61 9.47
N ILE A 175 8.41 3.35 9.21
CA ILE A 175 7.76 2.17 9.82
C ILE A 175 8.60 1.52 10.93
N LYS A 176 9.75 2.12 11.27
CA LYS A 176 10.73 1.54 12.19
C LYS A 176 10.15 1.24 13.58
N ASP A 177 9.43 2.20 14.16
CA ASP A 177 8.92 2.07 15.53
C ASP A 177 7.87 0.96 15.60
N TRP A 178 7.01 0.84 14.60
CA TRP A 178 6.08 -0.29 14.50
C TRP A 178 6.82 -1.62 14.43
N VAL A 179 7.80 -1.77 13.53
CA VAL A 179 8.54 -3.04 13.39
C VAL A 179 9.30 -3.43 14.65
N LEU A 180 9.93 -2.47 15.34
CA LEU A 180 10.66 -2.74 16.58
C LEU A 180 9.72 -2.99 17.78
N SER A 181 8.46 -2.56 17.70
CA SER A 181 7.45 -2.82 18.73
C SER A 181 6.81 -4.20 18.63
N LEU A 182 7.07 -4.97 17.56
CA LEU A 182 6.43 -6.26 17.36
C LEU A 182 6.89 -7.27 18.42
N ASP A 183 5.93 -7.87 19.11
CA ASP A 183 6.16 -8.85 20.18
C ASP A 183 5.39 -10.17 19.97
N ASN A 184 4.56 -10.23 18.92
CA ASN A 184 3.71 -11.34 18.53
C ASN A 184 4.02 -11.81 17.08
N PRO A 185 4.19 -13.12 16.84
CA PRO A 185 4.44 -13.68 15.51
C PRO A 185 3.34 -13.40 14.47
N TYR A 186 2.11 -13.13 14.93
CA TYR A 186 0.93 -12.94 14.08
C TYR A 186 0.37 -11.53 14.24
N ASP A 187 -0.30 -10.99 13.21
CA ASP A 187 -1.05 -9.74 13.31
C ASP A 187 -2.45 -9.90 13.91
N HIS A 188 -3.02 -11.11 13.84
CA HIS A 188 -4.36 -11.44 14.33
C HIS A 188 -5.47 -10.58 13.69
N ASN A 189 -5.31 -10.18 12.42
CA ASN A 189 -6.31 -9.37 11.73
C ASN A 189 -7.47 -10.20 11.20
N ASN A 190 -7.20 -11.41 10.68
CA ASN A 190 -8.25 -12.35 10.32
C ASN A 190 -8.87 -13.00 11.57
N GLY A 191 -10.20 -13.08 11.60
CA GLY A 191 -10.91 -13.77 12.69
C GLY A 191 -12.39 -13.44 12.82
N SER A 192 -12.93 -12.50 12.05
CA SER A 192 -14.36 -12.15 12.09
C SER A 192 -15.27 -13.33 11.75
N ILE A 193 -14.88 -14.16 10.77
CA ILE A 193 -15.66 -15.31 10.29
C ILE A 193 -15.69 -16.44 11.34
N SER A 194 -14.55 -16.72 11.97
CA SER A 194 -14.39 -17.82 12.93
C SER A 194 -14.70 -17.42 14.38
N GLY A 195 -14.85 -16.11 14.64
CA GLY A 195 -15.02 -15.54 15.98
C GLY A 195 -13.76 -15.62 16.86
N LYS A 196 -12.61 -15.98 16.28
CA LYS A 196 -11.32 -16.10 16.98
C LYS A 196 -10.20 -15.55 16.08
N PRO A 197 -9.19 -14.87 16.65
CA PRO A 197 -7.99 -14.52 15.92
C PRO A 197 -7.34 -15.72 15.22
N GLU A 198 -7.00 -15.58 13.94
CA GLU A 198 -6.28 -16.60 13.18
C GLU A 198 -4.76 -16.42 13.31
N ASN A 199 -4.08 -17.53 13.51
CA ASN A 199 -2.62 -17.62 13.46
C ASN A 199 -2.22 -18.00 12.04
N GLU A 200 -2.21 -17.03 11.13
CA GLU A 200 -1.88 -17.29 9.73
C GLU A 200 -0.39 -17.64 9.58
N ALA A 201 -0.08 -18.74 8.88
CA ALA A 201 1.29 -19.27 8.86
C ALA A 201 2.26 -18.41 8.02
N ASP A 202 1.76 -17.65 7.05
CA ASP A 202 2.55 -16.73 6.22
C ASP A 202 3.07 -15.52 7.01
N ASN A 203 2.38 -15.11 8.08
CA ASN A 203 2.81 -14.03 8.97
C ASN A 203 4.20 -14.29 9.59
N LEU A 204 4.57 -15.56 9.81
CA LEU A 204 5.84 -15.94 10.42
C LEU A 204 7.02 -15.43 9.58
N GLY A 205 7.03 -15.77 8.28
CA GLY A 205 8.06 -15.35 7.35
C GLY A 205 8.05 -13.85 7.07
N GLN A 206 6.86 -13.26 6.93
CA GLN A 206 6.69 -11.82 6.74
C GLN A 206 7.23 -11.02 7.93
N THR A 207 6.99 -11.49 9.16
CA THR A 207 7.49 -10.84 10.37
C THR A 207 9.01 -10.93 10.47
N LEU A 208 9.62 -12.08 10.15
CA LEU A 208 11.07 -12.21 10.07
C LEU A 208 11.68 -11.25 9.03
N TYR A 209 11.07 -11.15 7.86
CA TYR A 209 11.49 -10.22 6.82
C TYR A 209 11.43 -8.77 7.32
N LEU A 210 10.30 -8.35 7.91
CA LEU A 210 10.17 -7.00 8.48
C LEU A 210 11.25 -6.70 9.53
N LEU A 211 11.47 -7.62 10.48
CA LEU A 211 12.50 -7.48 11.50
C LEU A 211 13.90 -7.31 10.90
N SER A 212 14.18 -7.97 9.77
CA SER A 212 15.50 -7.94 9.12
C SER A 212 15.99 -6.54 8.75
N PHE A 213 15.08 -5.57 8.57
CA PHE A 213 15.45 -4.19 8.25
C PHE A 213 16.07 -3.39 9.39
N PHE A 214 15.71 -3.73 10.64
CA PHE A 214 16.05 -2.89 11.80
C PHE A 214 16.71 -3.67 12.95
N THR A 215 16.73 -4.99 12.86
CA THR A 215 17.31 -5.87 13.86
C THR A 215 17.99 -7.07 13.20
N ASN A 216 18.36 -8.07 13.99
CA ASN A 216 19.01 -9.28 13.55
C ASN A 216 18.36 -10.51 14.22
N GLN A 217 18.95 -11.68 14.00
CA GLN A 217 18.50 -12.96 14.53
C GLN A 217 18.37 -13.03 16.08
N HIS A 218 18.93 -12.07 16.83
CA HIS A 218 18.87 -12.03 18.29
C HIS A 218 17.63 -11.30 18.84
N HIS A 219 16.76 -10.74 17.99
CA HIS A 219 15.52 -10.15 18.45
C HIS A 219 14.63 -11.19 19.17
N PRO A 220 14.04 -10.90 20.35
CA PRO A 220 13.27 -11.89 21.12
C PRO A 220 12.11 -12.53 20.34
N LEU A 221 11.50 -11.77 19.43
CA LEU A 221 10.42 -12.29 18.59
C LEU A 221 10.89 -13.36 17.59
N VAL A 222 12.16 -13.34 17.16
CA VAL A 222 12.69 -14.37 16.23
C VAL A 222 12.61 -15.74 16.87
N ALA A 223 13.04 -15.89 18.12
CA ALA A 223 12.96 -17.18 18.83
C ALA A 223 11.50 -17.66 18.99
N LYS A 224 10.55 -16.75 19.28
CA LYS A 224 9.13 -17.09 19.35
C LYS A 224 8.58 -17.54 17.99
N ILE A 225 8.95 -16.87 16.90
CA ILE A 225 8.55 -17.24 15.54
C ILE A 225 9.04 -18.64 15.19
N LEU A 226 10.31 -18.96 15.48
CA LEU A 226 10.86 -20.29 15.22
C LEU A 226 10.15 -21.38 16.03
N GLU A 227 9.75 -21.09 17.27
CA GLU A 227 8.98 -22.04 18.09
C GLU A 227 7.56 -22.23 17.54
N GLU A 228 6.89 -21.15 17.14
CA GLU A 228 5.57 -21.23 16.52
C GLU A 228 5.60 -21.96 15.16
N ALA A 229 6.66 -21.76 14.37
CA ALA A 229 6.83 -22.43 13.08
C ALA A 229 6.75 -23.96 13.18
N LYS A 230 7.29 -24.55 14.27
CA LYS A 230 7.23 -26.00 14.54
C LYS A 230 5.81 -26.56 14.55
N LYS A 231 4.80 -25.76 14.90
CA LYS A 231 3.39 -26.19 14.93
C LYS A 231 2.81 -26.37 13.53
N PHE A 232 3.40 -25.74 12.52
CA PHE A 232 2.98 -25.82 11.12
C PHE A 232 3.93 -26.69 10.27
N GLU A 233 4.96 -27.26 10.88
CA GLU A 233 5.91 -28.12 10.16
C GLU A 233 5.22 -29.41 9.72
N LYS A 234 5.19 -29.64 8.41
CA LYS A 234 4.83 -30.92 7.80
C LYS A 234 6.07 -31.54 7.16
N LYS A 235 6.23 -32.86 7.37
CA LYS A 235 7.28 -33.65 6.74
C LYS A 235 6.68 -34.70 5.83
N VAL A 236 6.87 -34.55 4.53
CA VAL A 236 6.37 -35.48 3.50
C VAL A 236 7.54 -35.84 2.58
N ASP A 237 7.76 -37.12 2.33
CA ASP A 237 8.85 -37.64 1.48
C ASP A 237 10.23 -37.06 1.82
N GLY A 238 10.50 -36.90 3.11
CA GLY A 238 11.77 -36.34 3.62
C GLY A 238 11.89 -34.81 3.51
N LYS A 239 10.92 -34.13 2.88
CA LYS A 239 10.87 -32.67 2.75
C LYS A 239 10.12 -32.06 3.93
N LEU A 240 10.77 -31.12 4.63
CA LEU A 240 10.17 -30.33 5.70
C LEU A 240 9.67 -28.99 5.13
N PHE A 241 8.42 -28.64 5.38
CA PHE A 241 7.82 -27.39 4.90
C PHE A 241 6.78 -26.84 5.89
N ILE A 242 6.36 -25.59 5.69
CA ILE A 242 5.33 -24.94 6.50
C ILE A 242 3.96 -25.14 5.84
N SER A 243 2.98 -25.58 6.61
CA SER A 243 1.60 -25.75 6.17
C SER A 243 0.64 -25.43 7.31
N GLY A 244 0.00 -24.27 7.20
CA GLY A 244 -1.10 -23.81 8.03
C GLY A 244 -2.12 -23.07 7.16
N ARG A 245 -2.93 -22.19 7.75
CA ARG A 245 -3.91 -21.38 7.00
C ARG A 245 -3.37 -19.99 6.67
N SER A 246 -3.79 -19.45 5.54
CA SER A 246 -3.76 -18.03 5.18
C SER A 246 -5.05 -17.73 4.42
N ASP A 247 -5.73 -16.64 4.75
CA ASP A 247 -7.08 -16.32 4.25
C ASP A 247 -8.02 -17.53 4.31
N PHE A 248 -8.06 -18.18 5.47
CA PHE A 248 -8.95 -19.28 5.78
C PHE A 248 -8.68 -20.63 5.08
N HIS A 249 -7.64 -20.79 4.26
CA HIS A 249 -7.30 -22.05 3.57
C HIS A 249 -5.81 -22.39 3.61
N GLU A 250 -5.44 -23.65 3.33
CA GLU A 250 -4.03 -24.08 3.35
C GLU A 250 -3.31 -23.71 2.05
N VAL A 251 -2.25 -22.88 2.16
CA VAL A 251 -1.37 -22.45 1.05
C VAL A 251 0.11 -22.69 1.39
N PRO A 252 0.53 -23.98 1.46
CA PRO A 252 1.84 -24.39 1.97
C PRO A 252 3.04 -23.93 1.11
N VAL A 253 2.89 -23.77 -0.20
CA VAL A 253 3.96 -23.24 -1.06
C VAL A 253 4.19 -21.78 -0.73
N TYR A 254 3.13 -20.98 -0.69
CA TYR A 254 3.20 -19.56 -0.37
C TYR A 254 3.79 -19.31 1.04
N GLN A 255 3.30 -20.03 2.03
CA GLN A 255 3.78 -19.93 3.43
C GLN A 255 5.25 -20.34 3.57
N THR A 256 5.65 -21.40 2.87
CA THR A 256 7.05 -21.86 2.90
C THR A 256 7.96 -20.85 2.20
N LYS A 257 7.56 -20.26 1.07
CA LYS A 257 8.33 -19.18 0.40
C LYS A 257 8.57 -17.99 1.34
N TRP A 258 7.53 -17.52 2.03
CA TRP A 258 7.68 -16.45 3.03
C TRP A 258 8.63 -16.83 4.17
N MET A 259 8.50 -18.04 4.73
CA MET A 259 9.37 -18.48 5.82
C MET A 259 10.85 -18.51 5.38
N LYS A 260 11.13 -19.10 4.21
CA LYS A 260 12.48 -19.14 3.61
C LYS A 260 13.02 -17.74 3.38
N PHE A 261 12.22 -16.85 2.82
CA PHE A 261 12.60 -15.46 2.56
C PHE A 261 12.93 -14.70 3.85
N GLY A 262 12.10 -14.85 4.89
CA GLY A 262 12.31 -14.24 6.20
C GLY A 262 13.60 -14.71 6.87
N LEU A 263 13.87 -16.03 6.87
CA LEU A 263 15.11 -16.61 7.37
C LEU A 263 16.34 -16.11 6.58
N LYS A 264 16.26 -16.12 5.24
CA LYS A 264 17.32 -15.62 4.35
C LYS A 264 17.64 -14.16 4.63
N SER A 265 16.62 -13.33 4.83
CA SER A 265 16.76 -11.89 5.11
C SER A 265 17.48 -11.62 6.44
N LEU A 266 17.28 -12.49 7.44
CA LEU A 266 18.00 -12.45 8.72
C LEU A 266 19.34 -13.20 8.71
N LYS A 267 19.77 -13.74 7.55
CA LYS A 267 20.99 -14.56 7.39
C LYS A 267 21.00 -15.81 8.27
N MET A 268 19.83 -16.41 8.46
CA MET A 268 19.64 -17.61 9.27
C MET A 268 19.66 -18.88 8.40
N ASN A 269 19.94 -20.02 9.03
CA ASN A 269 19.85 -21.31 8.37
C ASN A 269 18.40 -21.62 7.99
N ASP A 270 18.23 -22.12 6.77
CA ASP A 270 16.93 -22.49 6.20
C ASP A 270 16.81 -24.02 6.10
N PRO A 271 15.99 -24.66 6.95
CA PRO A 271 15.78 -26.11 6.90
C PRO A 271 14.67 -26.53 5.93
N TYR A 272 13.93 -25.58 5.35
CA TYR A 272 12.68 -25.87 4.64
C TYR A 272 12.89 -26.11 3.15
N GLN A 273 12.07 -26.98 2.58
CA GLN A 273 12.03 -27.25 1.14
C GLN A 273 10.64 -26.91 0.62
N ILE A 274 10.56 -26.19 -0.49
CA ILE A 274 9.26 -25.83 -1.08
C ILE A 274 8.61 -27.10 -1.64
N PRO A 275 7.39 -27.47 -1.19
CA PRO A 275 6.72 -28.67 -1.67
C PRO A 275 6.26 -28.53 -3.12
N SER A 276 6.29 -29.63 -3.90
CA SER A 276 5.74 -29.66 -5.26
C SER A 276 4.24 -29.97 -5.21
N ILE A 277 3.45 -29.02 -4.73
CA ILE A 277 1.99 -29.09 -4.64
C ILE A 277 1.36 -27.84 -5.25
N SER A 278 0.15 -28.00 -5.77
CA SER A 278 -0.65 -26.89 -6.31
C SER A 278 -1.02 -25.93 -5.18
N ASP A 279 -0.86 -24.64 -5.41
CA ASP A 279 -1.10 -23.57 -4.44
C ASP A 279 -1.37 -22.27 -5.21
N ASP A 280 -2.57 -21.73 -5.09
CA ASP A 280 -3.10 -20.59 -5.83
C ASP A 280 -2.63 -19.22 -5.30
N TYR A 281 -1.86 -19.24 -4.20
CA TYR A 281 -1.12 -18.10 -3.66
C TYR A 281 0.36 -18.13 -4.03
N SER A 282 0.88 -19.24 -4.56
CA SER A 282 2.30 -19.39 -4.91
C SER A 282 2.81 -18.29 -5.86
N SER A 283 1.98 -17.84 -6.78
CA SER A 283 2.27 -16.78 -7.75
C SER A 283 2.13 -15.37 -7.20
N LEU A 284 1.65 -15.18 -5.97
CA LEU A 284 1.71 -13.88 -5.28
C LEU A 284 3.13 -13.53 -4.82
N PHE A 285 4.07 -14.49 -4.91
CA PHE A 285 5.45 -14.34 -4.51
C PHE A 285 6.37 -14.34 -5.74
N TRP A 286 6.58 -13.15 -6.33
CA TRP A 286 7.23 -12.97 -7.64
C TRP A 286 8.72 -12.63 -7.60
N TRP A 287 9.26 -12.21 -6.45
CA TRP A 287 10.63 -11.70 -6.36
C TRP A 287 11.70 -12.76 -6.01
N ASP A 288 11.30 -13.95 -5.59
CA ASP A 288 12.20 -15.07 -5.28
C ASP A 288 11.45 -16.42 -5.40
N TYR A 289 12.18 -17.52 -5.50
CA TYR A 289 11.63 -18.89 -5.55
C TYR A 289 10.53 -19.12 -6.63
N THR A 290 10.64 -18.44 -7.77
CA THR A 290 9.64 -18.49 -8.84
C THR A 290 9.66 -19.82 -9.61
N GLU A 291 10.77 -20.56 -9.55
CA GLU A 291 10.94 -21.88 -10.15
C GLU A 291 10.09 -22.97 -9.48
N ASN A 292 9.65 -22.76 -8.23
CA ASN A 292 8.85 -23.72 -7.47
C ASN A 292 7.34 -23.46 -7.62
N TYR A 293 6.88 -23.32 -8.86
CA TYR A 293 5.48 -23.09 -9.18
C TYR A 293 4.88 -24.26 -9.97
N LEU A 294 3.71 -24.73 -9.52
CA LEU A 294 2.87 -25.65 -10.27
C LEU A 294 1.62 -24.90 -10.73
N ARG A 295 1.32 -24.97 -12.02
CA ARG A 295 0.16 -24.31 -12.61
C ARG A 295 -1.13 -24.81 -11.97
N CYS A 296 -1.98 -23.87 -11.57
CA CYS A 296 -3.27 -24.14 -10.95
C CYS A 296 -4.30 -23.08 -11.33
N ASP A 297 -5.55 -23.30 -10.90
CA ASP A 297 -6.62 -22.31 -11.05
C ASP A 297 -6.43 -21.23 -9.98
N GLU A 298 -6.08 -20.03 -10.43
CA GLU A 298 -5.79 -18.90 -9.56
C GLU A 298 -7.02 -18.02 -9.37
N TYR A 299 -7.32 -17.67 -8.12
CA TYR A 299 -8.47 -16.82 -7.79
C TYR A 299 -8.21 -15.33 -8.07
N SER A 300 -8.73 -14.76 -9.15
CA SER A 300 -8.71 -13.31 -9.38
C SER A 300 -10.11 -12.69 -9.27
N ASN A 301 -10.18 -11.50 -8.68
CA ASN A 301 -11.38 -10.67 -8.71
C ASN A 301 -10.98 -9.18 -8.68
N ASP A 302 -11.90 -8.30 -9.07
CA ASP A 302 -11.68 -6.86 -9.07
C ASP A 302 -11.85 -6.20 -7.69
N PHE A 303 -12.25 -6.98 -6.67
CA PHE A 303 -12.41 -6.51 -5.29
C PHE A 303 -11.06 -6.43 -4.57
N TYR A 304 -10.14 -7.35 -4.89
CA TYR A 304 -8.79 -7.48 -4.33
C TYR A 304 -7.75 -7.41 -5.47
N PRO A 305 -7.67 -6.28 -6.20
CA PRO A 305 -6.91 -6.17 -7.44
C PRO A 305 -5.40 -6.44 -7.27
N TYR A 306 -4.86 -6.27 -6.07
CA TYR A 306 -3.48 -6.60 -5.73
C TYR A 306 -3.15 -8.09 -5.96
N LEU A 307 -4.12 -9.01 -5.80
CA LEU A 307 -3.93 -10.42 -6.10
C LEU A 307 -3.77 -10.65 -7.60
N GLY A 308 -4.48 -9.91 -8.44
CA GLY A 308 -4.31 -9.97 -9.89
C GLY A 308 -2.93 -9.44 -10.30
N TRP A 309 -2.59 -8.25 -9.81
CA TRP A 309 -1.30 -7.61 -10.09
C TRP A 309 -0.09 -8.46 -9.68
N ALA A 310 -0.09 -9.05 -8.49
CA ALA A 310 1.02 -9.89 -8.03
C ALA A 310 1.27 -11.10 -8.96
N ARG A 311 0.19 -11.75 -9.41
CA ARG A 311 0.26 -12.92 -10.30
C ARG A 311 0.69 -12.55 -11.71
N ASP A 312 0.17 -11.43 -12.19
CA ASP A 312 0.54 -10.88 -13.48
C ASP A 312 2.02 -10.49 -13.52
N HIS A 313 2.52 -9.92 -12.42
CA HIS A 313 3.93 -9.64 -12.22
C HIS A 313 4.77 -10.93 -12.22
N PHE A 314 4.32 -11.96 -11.50
CA PHE A 314 4.96 -13.29 -11.51
C PHE A 314 5.07 -13.89 -12.92
N LYS A 315 4.03 -13.74 -13.74
CA LYS A 315 3.97 -14.32 -15.10
C LYS A 315 4.61 -13.44 -16.18
N GLY A 316 4.94 -12.19 -15.86
CA GLY A 316 5.36 -11.19 -16.85
C GLY A 316 4.25 -10.75 -17.82
N THR A 317 2.97 -10.94 -17.45
CA THR A 317 1.81 -10.61 -18.29
C THR A 317 0.88 -9.67 -17.55
N ILE A 318 1.18 -8.37 -17.59
CA ILE A 318 0.45 -7.38 -16.79
C ILE A 318 -0.86 -6.98 -17.44
N THR A 319 -1.95 -7.38 -16.78
CA THR A 319 -3.34 -7.13 -17.15
C THR A 319 -4.19 -6.61 -15.98
N GLY A 320 -3.56 -6.39 -14.82
CA GLY A 320 -4.21 -5.91 -13.60
C GLY A 320 -4.90 -4.55 -13.77
N PRO A 321 -6.10 -4.37 -13.18
CA PRO A 321 -6.87 -3.15 -13.40
C PRO A 321 -6.25 -1.96 -12.65
N VAL A 322 -6.43 -0.75 -13.19
CA VAL A 322 -6.07 0.53 -12.57
C VAL A 322 -7.33 1.38 -12.46
N SER A 323 -7.50 2.22 -11.44
CA SER A 323 -8.66 3.11 -11.34
C SER A 323 -8.78 3.98 -12.59
N ASN A 324 -10.02 4.33 -12.98
CA ASN A 324 -10.32 5.27 -14.06
C ASN A 324 -10.22 6.75 -13.64
N GLN A 325 -9.96 7.04 -12.36
CA GLN A 325 -9.83 8.40 -11.81
C GLN A 325 -8.38 8.91 -11.90
N ASP A 326 -8.16 10.22 -11.90
CA ASP A 326 -6.80 10.78 -11.79
C ASP A 326 -6.17 10.50 -10.41
N TYR A 327 -7.00 10.28 -9.40
CA TYR A 327 -6.62 9.89 -8.04
C TYR A 327 -7.88 9.43 -7.28
N PRO A 328 -7.82 8.38 -6.46
CA PRO A 328 -6.72 7.42 -6.31
C PRO A 328 -6.63 6.42 -7.48
N LEU A 329 -5.46 5.80 -7.64
CA LEU A 329 -5.13 4.76 -8.63
C LEU A 329 -5.40 3.36 -8.11
N SER A 330 -5.18 3.12 -6.82
CA SER A 330 -5.40 1.85 -6.14
C SER A 330 -6.69 1.83 -5.30
N TRP A 331 -7.18 0.63 -5.00
CA TRP A 331 -8.36 0.41 -4.16
C TRP A 331 -8.41 -1.04 -3.63
N GLU A 332 -9.34 -1.25 -2.71
CA GLU A 332 -9.88 -2.53 -2.26
C GLU A 332 -11.38 -2.36 -2.02
N THR A 333 -12.19 -3.39 -2.30
CA THR A 333 -13.64 -3.35 -2.16
C THR A 333 -14.14 -4.58 -1.39
N LYS A 334 -15.13 -4.41 -0.51
CA LYS A 334 -15.83 -5.49 0.23
C LYS A 334 -14.89 -6.43 1.01
N ALA A 335 -13.81 -5.91 1.57
CA ALA A 335 -12.98 -6.64 2.52
C ALA A 335 -13.75 -6.97 3.81
N SER A 336 -13.54 -8.16 4.33
CA SER A 336 -14.29 -8.71 5.47
C SER A 336 -13.97 -8.01 6.79
N GLU A 337 -12.73 -7.56 6.97
CA GLU A 337 -12.22 -6.99 8.23
C GLU A 337 -12.20 -5.44 8.23
N ALA A 338 -12.68 -4.80 7.15
CA ALA A 338 -12.66 -3.35 6.97
C ALA A 338 -13.90 -2.65 7.56
N ASP A 339 -13.66 -1.55 8.30
CA ASP A 339 -14.71 -0.65 8.77
C ASP A 339 -14.82 0.59 7.86
N TYR A 340 -15.73 0.51 6.88
CA TYR A 340 -15.92 1.55 5.87
C TYR A 340 -16.53 2.85 6.41
N SER A 341 -17.06 2.87 7.63
CA SER A 341 -17.85 4.01 8.15
C SER A 341 -17.10 5.35 8.12
N LYS A 342 -15.78 5.32 8.30
CA LYS A 342 -14.94 6.52 8.32
C LYS A 342 -14.70 7.16 6.96
N LEU A 343 -15.03 6.47 5.86
CA LEU A 343 -14.87 7.03 4.52
C LEU A 343 -15.91 8.11 4.19
N SER A 344 -16.94 8.29 5.03
CA SER A 344 -17.93 9.36 4.88
C SER A 344 -17.30 10.77 4.92
N VAL A 345 -16.11 10.92 5.51
CA VAL A 345 -15.33 12.17 5.46
C VAL A 345 -14.87 12.52 4.04
N ILE A 346 -14.70 11.51 3.19
CA ILE A 346 -14.47 11.69 1.75
C ILE A 346 -15.81 11.81 1.06
N ASP A 347 -16.66 10.79 1.09
CA ASP A 347 -18.02 10.82 0.55
C ASP A 347 -18.78 9.55 0.99
N GLN A 348 -20.09 9.66 1.14
CA GLN A 348 -20.94 8.54 1.54
C GLN A 348 -20.91 7.38 0.52
N VAL A 349 -20.71 7.67 -0.77
CA VAL A 349 -20.65 6.63 -1.82
C VAL A 349 -19.58 5.56 -1.55
N TYR A 350 -18.43 5.95 -0.98
CA TYR A 350 -17.36 5.00 -0.65
C TYR A 350 -17.75 4.05 0.50
N VAL A 351 -18.59 4.54 1.43
CA VAL A 351 -19.15 3.72 2.52
C VAL A 351 -20.17 2.74 1.96
N ASP A 352 -21.08 3.23 1.12
CA ASP A 352 -22.20 2.46 0.58
C ASP A 352 -21.72 1.35 -0.37
N GLU A 353 -20.72 1.65 -1.20
CA GLU A 353 -20.10 0.67 -2.09
C GLU A 353 -19.08 -0.24 -1.40
N LYS A 354 -18.72 0.07 -0.14
CA LYS A 354 -17.65 -0.60 0.62
C LYS A 354 -16.32 -0.63 -0.14
N THR A 355 -15.90 0.53 -0.64
CA THR A 355 -14.67 0.68 -1.42
C THR A 355 -13.73 1.61 -0.67
N SER A 356 -12.53 1.14 -0.35
CA SER A 356 -11.46 1.97 0.23
C SER A 356 -10.42 2.29 -0.84
N ALA A 357 -10.18 3.58 -1.07
CA ALA A 357 -9.18 4.06 -2.03
C ALA A 357 -8.39 5.22 -1.40
N PRO A 358 -7.04 5.20 -1.43
CA PRO A 358 -6.15 4.16 -1.99
C PRO A 358 -6.02 2.89 -1.13
N HIS A 359 -5.39 1.83 -1.66
CA HIS A 359 -5.03 0.61 -0.93
C HIS A 359 -3.54 0.27 -1.11
N THR A 360 -2.81 0.06 -0.01
CA THR A 360 -1.33 0.03 -0.06
C THR A 360 -0.73 -1.20 -0.71
N TRP A 361 -1.27 -2.40 -0.52
CA TRP A 361 -0.76 -3.57 -1.25
C TRP A 361 -0.95 -3.39 -2.76
N HIS A 362 -2.10 -2.88 -3.19
CA HIS A 362 -2.37 -2.66 -4.61
C HIS A 362 -1.46 -1.58 -5.20
N ALA A 363 -1.29 -0.46 -4.51
CA ALA A 363 -0.31 0.55 -4.90
C ALA A 363 1.12 -0.01 -4.94
N SER A 364 1.48 -0.87 -3.99
CA SER A 364 2.82 -1.48 -3.89
C SER A 364 3.10 -2.44 -5.05
N GLU A 365 2.15 -3.29 -5.43
CA GLU A 365 2.34 -4.18 -6.59
C GLU A 365 2.57 -3.38 -7.87
N MET A 366 1.67 -2.42 -8.17
CA MET A 366 1.84 -1.54 -9.34
C MET A 366 3.20 -0.82 -9.32
N PHE A 367 3.59 -0.30 -8.15
CA PHE A 367 4.85 0.42 -7.99
C PHE A 367 6.07 -0.49 -8.23
N LEU A 368 6.11 -1.66 -7.60
CA LEU A 368 7.25 -2.58 -7.68
C LEU A 368 7.40 -3.15 -9.08
N THR A 369 6.30 -3.49 -9.74
CA THR A 369 6.28 -3.91 -11.15
C THR A 369 6.89 -2.85 -12.06
N LEU A 370 6.48 -1.58 -11.91
CA LEU A 370 7.01 -0.48 -12.72
C LEU A 370 8.50 -0.22 -12.49
N ILE A 371 8.97 -0.33 -11.25
CA ILE A 371 10.39 -0.21 -10.93
C ILE A 371 11.19 -1.39 -11.50
N GLN A 372 10.65 -2.61 -11.50
CA GLN A 372 11.37 -3.78 -11.99
C GLN A 372 11.51 -3.79 -13.51
N ILE A 373 10.42 -3.57 -14.26
CA ILE A 373 10.39 -3.63 -15.73
C ILE A 373 11.40 -2.70 -16.41
N GLN A 374 11.86 -1.67 -15.71
CA GLN A 374 12.83 -0.72 -16.24
C GLN A 374 14.29 -1.13 -16.01
N ASN A 375 14.54 -2.00 -15.04
CA ASN A 375 15.89 -2.49 -14.75
C ASN A 375 16.24 -3.74 -15.57
N GLU A 376 15.28 -4.27 -16.33
CA GLU A 376 15.42 -5.30 -17.36
C GLU A 376 15.53 -4.65 -18.74
#